data_AF-A0A1L9AY16-F1
#
_entry.id   AF-A0A1L9AY16-F1
#
_cell.length_a   1.000
_cell.length_b   1.000
_cell.length_c   1.000
_cell.angle_alpha   90.00
_cell.angle_beta   90.00
_cell.angle_gamma   90.00
#
_symmetry.space_group_name_H-M   'P 1'
#
loop_
_entity.id
_entity.type
_entity.pdbx_description
1 polymer ?
#
loop_
_entity_poly.entity_id
_entity_poly.type
_entity_poly.pdbx_seq_one_letter_code
_entity_poly.pdbx_strand_id
1 'polypeptide(L)'
;MRCTLFSPVVDRQAIEAVSNVLSGWSLELEGEPEQWTAARFMNPQGTFVLTSQEFTAPQDSFSKILLGTSGYFWRRDDLSASTKKDILRFVGGTRWLLGIVGTTEGLGLSEDVFLKAALELARRVGGRLFTGTEFITPEPSPGTGR
;
A
#
# COMPACT_ATOMS: atom_id res chain seq x y z
N MET A 1 9.17 8.84 4.92
CA MET A 1 8.57 8.49 3.60
C MET A 1 7.14 8.02 3.81
N ARG A 2 6.25 8.21 2.83
CA ARG A 2 4.84 7.76 2.96
C ARG A 2 4.24 7.35 1.62
N CYS A 3 3.46 6.29 1.63
CA CYS A 3 2.64 5.86 0.49
C CYS A 3 1.30 5.28 0.93
N THR A 4 0.36 5.24 0.01
CA THR A 4 -0.94 4.61 0.18
C THR A 4 -1.06 3.48 -0.82
N LEU A 5 -1.45 2.30 -0.33
CA LEU A 5 -1.68 1.12 -1.14
C LEU A 5 -3.16 0.80 -1.18
N PHE A 6 -3.72 0.75 -2.38
CA PHE A 6 -5.09 0.33 -2.66
C PHE A 6 -5.05 -1.11 -3.13
N SER A 7 -5.81 -2.01 -2.52
CA SER A 7 -5.83 -3.43 -2.86
C SER A 7 -7.25 -3.98 -3.04
N PRO A 8 -7.50 -4.78 -4.09
CA PRO A 8 -8.79 -5.47 -4.26
C PRO A 8 -8.98 -6.64 -3.29
N VAL A 9 -7.90 -7.11 -2.65
CA VAL A 9 -7.90 -8.27 -1.75
C VAL A 9 -7.40 -7.84 -0.37
N VAL A 10 -8.04 -8.37 0.67
CA VAL A 10 -7.51 -8.33 2.03
C VAL A 10 -6.66 -9.58 2.21
N ASP A 11 -5.34 -9.45 2.23
CA ASP A 11 -4.41 -10.56 2.46
C ASP A 11 -3.41 -10.17 3.53
N ARG A 12 -3.61 -10.74 4.72
CA ARG A 12 -2.86 -10.41 5.92
C ARG A 12 -1.54 -11.16 5.99
N GLN A 13 -1.46 -12.32 5.33
CA GLN A 13 -0.20 -13.06 5.21
C GLN A 13 0.80 -12.29 4.34
N ALA A 14 0.31 -11.43 3.43
CA ALA A 14 1.17 -10.56 2.65
C ALA A 14 2.02 -9.60 3.50
N ILE A 15 1.58 -9.26 4.72
CA ILE A 15 2.32 -8.39 5.64
C ILE A 15 3.53 -9.12 6.19
N GLU A 16 3.35 -10.31 6.75
CA GLU A 16 4.43 -11.11 7.29
C GLU A 16 5.50 -11.36 6.22
N ALA A 17 5.08 -11.52 4.97
CA ALA A 17 5.99 -11.71 3.85
C ALA A 17 6.86 -10.49 3.52
N VAL A 18 6.53 -9.29 4.01
CA VAL A 18 7.41 -8.10 3.93
C VAL A 18 8.69 -8.32 4.73
N SER A 19 8.68 -9.19 5.75
CA SER A 19 9.91 -9.58 6.50
C SER A 19 10.99 -10.18 5.60
N ASN A 20 10.62 -10.74 4.44
CA ASN A 20 11.59 -11.24 3.45
C ASN A 20 12.42 -10.12 2.81
N VAL A 21 11.83 -8.91 2.72
CA VAL A 21 12.52 -7.71 2.21
C VAL A 21 13.22 -6.98 3.36
N LEU A 22 12.56 -6.91 4.52
CA LEU A 22 13.07 -6.28 5.74
C LEU A 22 13.76 -7.31 6.63
N SER A 23 14.75 -8.01 6.08
CA SER A 23 15.49 -9.03 6.83
C SER A 23 16.23 -8.43 8.03
N GLY A 24 16.09 -9.06 9.20
CA GLY A 24 16.67 -8.57 10.45
C GLY A 24 15.87 -7.46 11.15
N TRP A 25 14.67 -7.13 10.66
CA TRP A 25 13.73 -6.26 11.33
C TRP A 25 12.78 -7.09 12.21
N SER A 26 12.47 -6.60 13.42
CA SER A 26 11.43 -7.19 14.25
C SER A 26 10.05 -6.75 13.76
N LEU A 27 9.09 -7.67 13.76
CA LEU A 27 7.70 -7.40 13.41
C LEU A 27 6.84 -7.39 14.67
N GLU A 28 6.13 -6.29 14.89
CA GLU A 28 5.05 -6.17 15.86
C GLU A 28 3.72 -5.97 15.15
N LEU A 29 2.70 -6.75 15.51
CA LEU A 29 1.34 -6.62 15.01
C LEU A 29 0.44 -6.05 16.11
N GLU A 30 -0.36 -5.06 15.76
CA GLU A 30 -1.41 -4.50 16.63
C GLU A 30 -2.78 -4.96 16.20
N GLY A 31 -3.60 -5.38 17.17
CA GLY A 31 -4.92 -5.97 16.97
C GLY A 31 -4.87 -7.50 17.03
N GLU A 32 -6.04 -8.13 16.90
CA GLU A 32 -6.14 -9.58 16.94
C GLU A 32 -5.52 -10.20 15.67
N PRO A 33 -5.04 -11.45 15.70
CA PRO A 33 -4.56 -12.15 14.49
C PRO A 33 -5.58 -12.11 13.34
N GLU A 34 -6.85 -12.22 13.72
CA GLU A 34 -8.02 -12.16 12.84
C GLU A 34 -8.58 -10.76 12.66
N GLN A 35 -8.02 -9.71 13.28
CA GLN A 35 -8.38 -8.29 13.09
C GLN A 35 -7.21 -7.32 13.38
N TRP A 36 -6.08 -7.46 12.69
CA TRP A 36 -4.96 -6.53 12.88
C TRP A 36 -5.31 -5.15 12.27
N THR A 37 -4.72 -4.11 12.86
CA THR A 37 -4.96 -2.70 12.48
C THR A 37 -3.67 -1.96 12.14
N ALA A 38 -2.56 -2.35 12.75
CA ALA A 38 -1.24 -1.84 12.41
C ALA A 38 -0.15 -2.94 12.47
N ALA A 39 0.89 -2.78 11.67
CA ALA A 39 2.07 -3.62 11.70
C ALA A 39 3.31 -2.72 11.70
N ARG A 40 4.25 -2.97 12.60
CA ARG A 40 5.49 -2.21 12.71
C ARG A 40 6.68 -3.13 12.51
N PHE A 41 7.47 -2.84 11.49
CA PHE A 41 8.78 -3.40 11.31
C PHE A 41 9.79 -2.43 11.89
N MET A 42 10.69 -2.91 12.75
CA MET A 42 11.63 -2.05 13.45
C MET A 42 13.04 -2.63 13.42
N ASN A 43 14.03 -1.76 13.27
CA ASN A 43 15.43 -2.07 13.51
C ASN A 43 16.18 -0.78 13.90
N PRO A 44 17.49 -0.84 14.22
CA PRO A 44 18.28 0.37 14.54
C PRO A 44 18.40 1.42 13.42
N GLN A 45 17.95 1.12 12.20
CA GLN A 45 17.97 2.04 11.05
C GLN A 45 16.66 2.82 10.91
N GLY A 46 15.55 2.32 11.48
CA GLY A 46 14.28 3.03 11.50
C GLY A 46 13.08 2.12 11.69
N THR A 47 11.90 2.66 11.34
CA THR A 47 10.64 1.93 11.42
C THR A 47 9.89 1.99 10.09
N PHE A 48 9.22 0.89 9.75
CA PHE A 48 8.31 0.77 8.63
C PHE A 48 6.94 0.33 9.18
N VAL A 49 5.97 1.23 9.11
CA VAL A 49 4.66 1.10 9.73
C VAL A 49 3.61 0.94 8.65
N LEU A 50 2.76 -0.06 8.81
CA LEU A 50 1.56 -0.28 8.03
C LEU A 50 0.34 -0.03 8.92
N THR A 51 -0.68 0.61 8.37
CA THR A 51 -1.99 0.81 9.00
C THR A 51 -3.06 0.41 8.01
N SER A 52 -4.05 -0.37 8.44
CA SER A 52 -5.07 -0.91 7.54
C SER A 52 -6.45 -0.31 7.77
N GLN A 53 -7.18 -0.13 6.68
CA GLN A 53 -8.63 0.05 6.67
C GLN A 53 -9.25 -0.91 5.66
N GLU A 54 -10.26 -1.65 6.10
CA GLU A 54 -11.01 -2.60 5.28
C GLU A 54 -12.40 -2.04 4.97
N PHE A 55 -12.96 -2.42 3.81
CA PHE A 55 -14.37 -2.16 3.54
C PHE A 55 -15.24 -3.00 4.47
N THR A 56 -16.06 -2.33 5.28
CA THR A 56 -16.99 -2.99 6.20
C THR A 56 -18.44 -2.82 5.75
N ALA A 57 -18.83 -1.60 5.36
CA ALA A 57 -20.18 -1.28 4.94
C ALA A 57 -20.21 0.00 4.09
N PRO A 58 -21.27 0.22 3.29
CA PRO A 58 -21.47 1.51 2.64
C PRO A 58 -21.46 2.66 3.64
N GLN A 59 -20.80 3.78 3.28
CA GLN A 59 -20.65 5.01 4.09
C GLN A 59 -19.66 4.94 5.27
N ASP A 60 -18.93 3.84 5.42
CA ASP A 60 -17.82 3.78 6.38
C ASP A 60 -16.66 4.73 5.99
N SER A 61 -15.69 4.90 6.90
CA SER A 61 -14.52 5.76 6.67
C SER A 61 -13.76 5.37 5.40
N PHE A 62 -13.64 4.07 5.14
CA PHE A 62 -13.05 3.53 3.92
C PHE A 62 -13.79 4.00 2.66
N SER A 63 -15.12 3.92 2.65
CA SER A 63 -15.97 4.34 1.53
C SER A 63 -15.82 5.84 1.25
N LYS A 64 -15.69 6.66 2.30
CA LYS A 64 -15.44 8.10 2.16
C LYS A 64 -14.07 8.37 1.53
N ILE A 65 -13.04 7.62 1.92
CA ILE A 65 -11.71 7.71 1.30
C ILE A 65 -11.78 7.34 -0.18
N LEU A 66 -12.39 6.20 -0.53
CA LEU A 66 -12.53 5.78 -1.93
C LEU A 66 -13.29 6.81 -2.79
N LEU A 67 -14.35 7.40 -2.25
CA LEU A 67 -15.11 8.43 -2.95
C LEU A 67 -14.26 9.69 -3.19
N GLY A 68 -13.52 10.13 -2.17
CA GLY A 68 -12.58 11.25 -2.27
C GLY A 68 -11.48 10.99 -3.31
N THR A 69 -10.88 9.80 -3.28
CA THR A 69 -9.87 9.36 -4.25
C THR A 69 -10.43 9.31 -5.67
N SER A 70 -11.64 8.78 -5.85
CA SER A 70 -12.30 8.73 -7.16
C SER A 70 -12.58 10.13 -7.71
N GLY A 71 -13.12 11.03 -6.87
CA GLY A 71 -13.37 12.42 -7.25
C GLY A 71 -12.08 13.19 -7.57
N TYR A 72 -10.98 12.86 -6.89
CA TYR A 72 -9.66 13.41 -7.19
C TYR A 72 -9.17 13.01 -8.59
N PHE A 73 -9.11 11.71 -8.90
CA PHE A 73 -8.60 11.24 -10.20
C PHE A 73 -9.47 11.65 -11.37
N TRP A 74 -10.78 11.79 -11.17
CA TRP A 74 -11.69 12.30 -12.19
C TRP A 74 -11.29 13.72 -12.66
N ARG A 75 -10.88 14.58 -11.73
CA ARG A 75 -10.52 16.00 -11.97
C ARG A 75 -9.09 16.24 -12.46
N ARG A 76 -8.27 15.21 -12.65
CA ARG A 76 -6.87 15.34 -13.10
C ARG A 76 -6.78 15.56 -14.61
N ASP A 77 -6.68 16.79 -15.08
CA ASP A 77 -6.69 17.09 -16.54
C ASP A 77 -5.44 16.63 -17.28
N ASP A 78 -4.36 16.34 -16.56
CA ASP A 78 -3.11 15.80 -17.08
C ASP A 78 -3.17 14.30 -17.41
N LEU A 79 -4.21 13.58 -16.98
CA LEU A 79 -4.39 12.16 -17.24
C LEU A 79 -5.30 11.91 -18.44
N SER A 80 -4.93 10.94 -19.29
CA SER A 80 -5.78 10.49 -20.40
C SER A 80 -7.10 9.88 -19.91
N ALA A 81 -8.14 9.93 -20.74
CA ALA A 81 -9.45 9.36 -20.41
C ALA A 81 -9.38 7.84 -20.13
N SER A 82 -8.54 7.10 -20.85
CA SER A 82 -8.33 5.65 -20.61
C SER A 82 -7.66 5.41 -19.27
N THR A 83 -6.59 6.16 -18.96
CA THR A 83 -5.89 6.08 -17.66
C THR A 83 -6.84 6.37 -16.50
N LYS A 84 -7.66 7.43 -16.59
CA LYS A 84 -8.68 7.74 -15.58
C LYS A 84 -9.65 6.58 -15.40
N LYS A 85 -10.18 6.03 -16.49
CA LYS A 85 -11.13 4.91 -16.46
C LYS A 85 -10.53 3.68 -15.77
N ASP A 86 -9.27 3.36 -16.06
CA ASP A 86 -8.59 2.21 -15.47
C ASP A 86 -8.23 2.41 -14.00
N ILE A 87 -7.90 3.63 -13.57
CA ILE A 87 -7.71 3.97 -12.16
C ILE A 87 -9.04 3.88 -11.42
N LEU A 88 -10.10 4.50 -11.94
CA LEU A 88 -11.41 4.51 -11.28
C LEU A 88 -12.02 3.12 -11.18
N ARG A 89 -11.87 2.29 -12.22
CA ARG A 89 -12.28 0.88 -12.16
C ARG A 89 -11.55 0.13 -11.04
N PHE A 90 -10.24 0.36 -10.89
CA PHE A 90 -9.45 -0.28 -9.84
C PHE A 90 -9.84 0.20 -8.44
N VAL A 91 -9.95 1.52 -8.25
CA VAL A 91 -10.37 2.12 -6.98
C VAL A 91 -11.76 1.62 -6.58
N GLY A 92 -12.69 1.50 -7.53
CA GLY A 92 -14.02 0.94 -7.28
C GLY A 92 -14.03 -0.56 -6.90
N GLY A 93 -12.97 -1.30 -7.24
CA GLY A 93 -12.78 -2.70 -6.83
C GLY A 93 -11.93 -2.86 -5.57
N THR A 94 -11.49 -1.78 -4.93
CA THR A 94 -10.64 -1.83 -3.74
C THR A 94 -11.45 -2.31 -2.54
N ARG A 95 -10.88 -3.24 -1.77
CA ARG A 95 -11.43 -3.77 -0.52
C ARG A 95 -10.56 -3.44 0.68
N TRP A 96 -9.32 -3.04 0.42
CA TRP A 96 -8.31 -2.82 1.45
C TRP A 96 -7.45 -1.60 1.14
N LEU A 97 -7.27 -0.75 2.14
CA LEU A 97 -6.41 0.42 2.10
C LEU A 97 -5.33 0.26 3.15
N LEU A 98 -4.09 0.50 2.73
CA LEU A 98 -2.93 0.45 3.59
C LEU A 98 -2.21 1.80 3.55
N GLY A 99 -2.14 2.45 4.71
CA GLY A 99 -1.24 3.59 4.93
C GLY A 99 0.13 3.07 5.33
N ILE A 100 1.15 3.42 4.56
CA ILE A 100 2.52 2.96 4.76
C ILE A 100 3.41 4.16 5.10
N VAL A 101 4.10 4.09 6.23
CA VAL A 101 4.96 5.18 6.73
C VAL A 101 6.32 4.60 7.10
N GLY A 102 7.38 5.19 6.54
CA GLY A 102 8.76 4.89 6.92
C GLY A 102 9.34 6.06 7.71
N THR A 103 9.81 5.80 8.92
CA THR A 103 10.58 6.77 9.72
C THR A 103 12.05 6.38 9.77
N THR A 104 12.91 7.38 9.69
CA THR A 104 14.36 7.25 9.82
C THR A 104 14.72 7.60 11.26
N GLU A 105 14.71 6.62 12.16
CA GLU A 105 15.33 6.79 13.48
C GLU A 105 16.75 6.20 13.42
N GLY A 106 17.77 6.98 13.77
CA GLY A 106 19.17 6.53 13.74
C GLY A 106 19.83 6.60 12.35
N LEU A 107 20.31 5.44 11.84
CA LEU A 107 21.14 5.34 10.62
C LEU A 107 20.38 5.59 9.29
N GLY A 108 19.06 5.75 9.35
CA GLY A 108 18.22 6.11 8.22
C GLY A 108 17.77 4.91 7.39
N LEU A 109 16.48 4.57 7.47
CA LEU A 109 15.79 3.78 6.47
C LEU A 109 15.94 4.46 5.10
N SER A 110 16.67 3.83 4.19
CA SER A 110 16.80 4.34 2.81
C SER A 110 15.47 4.28 2.06
N GLU A 111 15.27 5.23 1.15
CA GLU A 111 14.11 5.29 0.27
C GLU A 111 13.96 4.04 -0.60
N ASP A 112 15.08 3.49 -1.08
CA ASP A 112 15.08 2.26 -1.87
C ASP A 112 14.52 1.06 -1.09
N VAL A 113 14.94 0.90 0.17
CA VAL A 113 14.43 -0.18 1.02
C VAL A 113 12.95 0.02 1.34
N PHE A 114 12.54 1.26 1.63
CA PHE A 114 11.14 1.61 1.85
C PHE A 114 10.27 1.26 0.64
N LEU A 115 10.67 1.72 -0.56
CA LEU A 115 9.94 1.47 -1.79
C LEU A 115 9.93 -0.01 -2.15
N LYS A 116 11.04 -0.73 -1.98
CA LYS A 116 11.12 -2.18 -2.21
C LYS A 116 10.14 -2.95 -1.32
N ALA A 117 10.05 -2.61 -0.04
CA ALA A 117 9.11 -3.25 0.89
C ALA A 117 7.65 -2.94 0.51
N ALA A 118 7.34 -1.67 0.19
CA ALA A 118 5.99 -1.26 -0.22
C ALA A 118 5.56 -1.91 -1.54
N LEU A 119 6.49 -2.04 -2.51
CA LEU A 119 6.23 -2.69 -3.80
C LEU A 119 6.05 -4.20 -3.68
N GLU A 120 6.83 -4.87 -2.82
CA GLU A 120 6.61 -6.30 -2.56
C GLU A 120 5.22 -6.55 -1.96
N LEU A 121 4.78 -5.70 -1.02
CA LEU A 121 3.43 -5.77 -0.48
C LEU A 121 2.39 -5.54 -1.58
N ALA A 122 2.56 -4.50 -2.40
CA ALA A 122 1.66 -4.20 -3.51
C ALA A 122 1.54 -5.37 -4.50
N ARG A 123 2.66 -6.00 -4.86
CA ARG A 123 2.70 -7.14 -5.77
C ARG A 123 1.90 -8.33 -5.24
N ARG A 124 2.02 -8.65 -3.95
CA ARG A 124 1.33 -9.79 -3.32
C ARG A 124 -0.18 -9.63 -3.31
N VAL A 125 -0.64 -8.41 -3.08
CA VAL A 125 -2.07 -8.12 -2.90
C VAL A 125 -2.73 -7.67 -4.21
N GLY A 126 -1.99 -7.66 -5.33
CA GLY A 126 -2.46 -7.10 -6.59
C GLY A 126 -2.81 -5.61 -6.48
N GLY A 127 -2.13 -4.91 -5.58
CA GLY A 127 -2.43 -3.55 -5.19
C GLY A 127 -1.73 -2.49 -6.04
N ARG A 128 -2.20 -1.26 -5.90
CA ARG A 128 -1.64 -0.06 -6.53
C ARG A 128 -1.11 0.89 -5.47
N LEU A 129 0.18 1.22 -5.59
CA LEU A 129 0.88 2.07 -4.65
C LEU A 129 0.88 3.52 -5.14
N PHE A 130 0.68 4.46 -4.22
CA PHE A 130 0.68 5.89 -4.51
C PHE A 130 1.58 6.65 -3.53
N THR A 131 2.49 7.47 -4.03
CA THR A 131 3.28 8.42 -3.26
C THR A 131 2.73 9.82 -3.46
N GLY A 132 1.92 10.29 -2.51
CA GLY A 132 1.17 11.52 -2.69
C GLY A 132 0.18 11.37 -3.84
N THR A 133 0.50 11.93 -5.00
CA THR A 133 -0.38 11.92 -6.20
C THR A 133 0.13 11.07 -7.34
N GLU A 134 1.34 10.52 -7.22
CA GLU A 134 1.97 9.73 -8.28
C GLU A 134 1.66 8.24 -8.07
N PHE A 135 1.25 7.59 -9.16
CA PHE A 135 1.05 6.15 -9.19
C PHE A 135 2.39 5.46 -9.43
N ILE A 136 2.81 4.62 -8.48
CA ILE A 136 3.99 3.79 -8.61
C ILE A 136 3.54 2.42 -9.12
N THR A 137 3.90 2.12 -10.36
CA THR A 137 3.66 0.79 -10.92
C THR A 137 4.76 -0.14 -10.41
N PRO A 138 4.44 -1.29 -9.81
CA PRO A 138 5.45 -2.33 -9.63
C PRO A 138 6.00 -2.68 -11.01
N GLU A 139 7.32 -2.65 -11.19
CA GLU A 139 7.88 -3.08 -12.48
C GLU A 139 7.31 -4.46 -12.83
N PRO A 140 6.91 -4.70 -14.09
CA PRO A 140 6.54 -6.03 -14.52
C PRO A 140 7.71 -6.96 -14.22
N SER A 141 7.45 -8.10 -13.58
CA SER A 141 8.49 -9.13 -13.42
C SER A 141 9.10 -9.42 -14.79
N PRO A 142 10.44 -9.46 -14.93
CA PRO A 142 11.05 -9.86 -16.19
C PRO A 142 10.68 -11.32 -16.47
N GLY A 143 9.71 -11.52 -17.36
CA GLY A 143 9.17 -12.84 -17.73
C GLY A 143 7.64 -12.80 -17.77
N THR A 144 7.04 -12.53 -18.93
CA THR A 144 6.81 -13.60 -19.90
C THR A 144 6.69 -13.00 -21.30
N GLY A 145 7.84 -12.85 -21.96
CA GLY A 145 7.87 -12.95 -23.42
C GLY A 145 7.74 -14.42 -23.78
N ARG A 146 6.56 -14.81 -24.25
CA ARG A 146 6.36 -15.96 -25.12
C ARG A 146 5.35 -15.58 -26.19
#